data_AF-A0A946TZ92-F1
#
_entry.id   AF-A0A946TZ92-F1
#
_cell.length_a   1.000
_cell.length_b   1.000
_cell.length_c   1.000
_cell.angle_alpha   90.00
_cell.angle_beta   90.00
_cell.angle_gamma   90.00
#
_symmetry.space_group_name_H-M   'P 1'
#
loop_
_entity.id
_entity.type
_entity.pdbx_description
1 polymer ?
#
loop_
_entity_poly.entity_id
_entity_poly.type
_entity_poly.pdbx_seq_one_letter_code
_entity_poly.pdbx_strand_id
1 'polypeptide(L)'
;MHFIDIGVIIIYLIGITLLGIKIGKRIKASSDFFMPRRFGKSIMMMHAFGTGTASDQAVIVSSASFKNGLSGIWFQWLWLFCTPFYWIIAPIFRRLRAITTADVYALRFGSSVAVLFSIIGVIGLSLKIGLMLKGAGALIDAGTAGSISSDLAIPVVALLFVIYGAAGGMSAAIITDYIQGILTIV
;
A
#
# COMPACT_ATOMS: atom_id res chain seq x y z
N MET A 1 3.57 6.70 26.63
CA MET A 1 2.35 6.02 26.15
C MET A 1 1.62 5.37 27.32
N HIS A 2 0.30 5.45 27.33
CA HIS A 2 -0.52 4.74 28.32
C HIS A 2 -0.53 3.23 27.96
N PHE A 3 -0.66 2.34 28.94
CA PHE A 3 -0.69 0.89 28.68
C PHE A 3 -1.83 0.46 27.75
N ILE A 4 -2.92 1.24 27.74
CA ILE A 4 -4.06 1.03 26.82
C ILE A 4 -3.63 1.29 25.37
N ASP A 5 -2.84 2.33 25.09
CA ASP A 5 -2.39 2.68 23.74
C ASP A 5 -1.56 1.54 23.13
N ILE A 6 -0.64 0.99 23.94
CA ILE A 6 0.21 -0.15 23.55
C ILE A 6 -0.66 -1.38 23.28
N GLY A 7 -1.64 -1.65 24.15
CA GLY A 7 -2.58 -2.75 23.97
C GLY A 7 -3.36 -2.64 22.66
N VAL A 8 -3.87 -1.46 22.32
CA VAL A 8 -4.61 -1.21 21.08
C VAL A 8 -3.72 -1.43 19.85
N ILE A 9 -2.48 -0.93 19.86
CA ILE A 9 -1.54 -1.12 18.75
C ILE A 9 -1.23 -2.60 18.54
N ILE A 10 -0.95 -3.34 19.60
CA ILE A 10 -0.65 -4.79 19.52
C ILE A 10 -1.86 -5.55 18.98
N ILE A 11 -3.06 -5.28 19.51
CA ILE A 11 -4.30 -5.92 19.06
C ILE A 11 -4.54 -5.63 17.57
N TYR A 12 -4.33 -4.39 17.14
CA TYR A 12 -4.49 -3.98 15.75
C TYR A 12 -3.51 -4.71 14.82
N LEU A 13 -2.22 -4.70 15.15
CA LEU A 13 -1.16 -5.34 14.34
C LEU A 13 -1.37 -6.84 14.22
N ILE A 14 -1.68 -7.52 15.34
CA ILE A 14 -1.98 -8.95 15.35
C ILE A 14 -3.29 -9.22 14.59
N GLY A 15 -4.33 -8.41 14.81
CA GLY A 15 -5.64 -8.57 14.18
C GLY A 15 -5.57 -8.51 12.66
N ILE A 16 -4.89 -7.51 12.10
CA ILE A 16 -4.70 -7.40 10.64
C ILE A 16 -3.85 -8.55 10.11
N THR A 17 -2.77 -8.91 10.81
CA THR A 17 -1.89 -10.01 10.38
C THR A 17 -2.64 -11.34 10.32
N LEU A 18 -3.41 -11.67 11.37
CA LEU A 18 -4.23 -12.88 11.41
C LEU A 18 -5.34 -12.87 10.35
N LEU A 19 -5.95 -11.71 10.09
CA LEU A 19 -6.94 -11.56 9.05
C LEU A 19 -6.34 -11.85 7.66
N GLY A 20 -5.17 -11.26 7.37
CA GLY A 20 -4.47 -11.48 6.11
C GLY A 20 -4.11 -12.95 5.89
N ILE A 21 -3.59 -13.62 6.92
CA ILE A 21 -3.28 -15.07 6.87
C ILE A 21 -4.56 -15.90 6.67
N LYS A 22 -5.67 -15.57 7.36
CA LYS A 22 -6.95 -16.28 7.24
C LYS A 22 -7.53 -16.18 5.82
N ILE A 23 -7.39 -15.03 5.17
CA ILE A 23 -7.81 -14.83 3.79
C ILE A 23 -6.89 -15.59 2.84
N GLY A 24 -5.58 -15.52 3.07
CA GLY A 24 -4.57 -16.26 2.32
C GLY A 24 -4.83 -17.77 2.24
N LYS A 25 -5.22 -18.38 3.36
CA LYS A 25 -5.60 -19.81 3.41
C LYS A 25 -6.77 -20.19 2.51
N ARG A 26 -7.58 -19.22 2.05
CA ARG A 26 -8.72 -19.47 1.13
C ARG A 26 -8.32 -19.41 -0.34
N ILE A 27 -7.12 -18.91 -0.66
CA ILE A 27 -6.62 -18.80 -2.03
C ILE A 27 -6.05 -20.16 -2.44
N LYS A 28 -6.66 -20.77 -3.45
CA LYS A 28 -6.26 -22.09 -3.97
C LYS A 28 -5.63 -22.04 -5.36
N ALA A 29 -5.79 -20.93 -6.09
CA ALA A 29 -5.32 -20.76 -7.45
C ALA A 29 -4.45 -19.50 -7.59
N SER A 30 -3.41 -19.57 -8.42
CA SER A 30 -2.52 -18.43 -8.70
C SER A 30 -3.26 -17.24 -9.33
N SER A 31 -4.33 -17.49 -10.10
CA SER A 31 -5.18 -16.42 -10.64
C SER A 31 -5.88 -15.62 -9.54
N ASP A 32 -6.26 -16.27 -8.43
CA ASP A 32 -6.92 -15.64 -7.29
C ASP A 32 -5.91 -14.93 -6.38
N PHE A 33 -4.63 -15.32 -6.46
CA PHE A 33 -3.53 -14.65 -5.77
C PHE A 33 -3.16 -13.32 -6.44
N PHE A 34 -3.07 -13.31 -7.78
CA PHE A 34 -2.60 -12.14 -8.55
C PHE A 34 -3.71 -11.26 -9.12
N MET A 35 -4.89 -11.79 -9.44
CA MET A 35 -5.96 -10.96 -10.02
C MET A 35 -7.37 -11.47 -9.64
N PRO A 36 -7.76 -11.31 -8.37
CA PRO A 36 -9.08 -11.68 -7.91
C PRO A 36 -10.13 -10.71 -8.48
N ARG A 37 -11.17 -11.24 -9.15
CA ARG A 37 -12.14 -10.45 -9.94
C ARG A 37 -13.46 -10.16 -9.23
N ARG A 38 -13.60 -10.55 -7.96
CA ARG A 38 -14.89 -10.61 -7.25
C ARG A 38 -14.97 -9.64 -6.06
N PHE A 39 -14.76 -8.34 -6.28
CA PHE A 39 -14.93 -7.32 -5.25
C PHE A 39 -16.02 -6.32 -5.59
N GLY A 40 -16.77 -5.89 -4.56
CA GLY A 40 -17.78 -4.84 -4.67
C GLY A 40 -17.16 -3.45 -4.85
N LYS A 41 -17.97 -2.48 -5.27
CA LYS A 41 -17.53 -1.09 -5.51
C LYS A 41 -16.92 -0.42 -4.28
N SER A 42 -17.51 -0.65 -3.10
CA SER A 42 -17.03 -0.07 -1.83
C SER A 42 -15.64 -0.57 -1.44
N ILE A 43 -15.41 -1.89 -1.59
CA ILE A 43 -14.12 -2.50 -1.30
C ILE A 43 -13.03 -1.95 -2.23
N MET A 44 -13.34 -1.85 -3.52
CA MET A 44 -12.41 -1.29 -4.50
C MET A 44 -12.12 0.20 -4.27
N MET A 45 -13.11 0.99 -3.86
CA MET A 45 -12.93 2.39 -3.50
C MET A 45 -12.00 2.53 -2.31
N MET A 46 -12.19 1.72 -1.27
CA MET A 46 -11.34 1.80 -0.08
C MET A 46 -9.94 1.27 -0.30
N HIS A 47 -9.77 0.24 -1.13
CA HIS A 47 -8.45 -0.19 -1.56
C HIS A 47 -7.72 0.90 -2.34
N ALA A 48 -8.39 1.58 -3.28
CA ALA A 48 -7.83 2.73 -3.98
C ALA A 48 -7.48 3.88 -3.01
N PHE A 49 -8.32 4.13 -2.01
CA PHE A 49 -8.05 5.11 -0.96
C PHE A 49 -6.84 4.72 -0.08
N GLY A 50 -6.78 3.48 0.42
CA GLY A 50 -5.70 2.98 1.25
C GLY A 50 -4.35 2.99 0.53
N THR A 51 -4.32 2.55 -0.73
CA THR A 51 -3.11 2.62 -1.57
C THR A 51 -2.67 4.05 -1.89
N GLY A 52 -3.61 5.00 -1.93
CA GLY A 52 -3.34 6.43 -2.16
C GLY A 52 -2.97 7.22 -0.90
N THR A 53 -3.24 6.69 0.30
CA THR A 53 -3.02 7.34 1.60
C THR A 53 -1.90 6.67 2.39
N ALA A 54 -0.77 6.47 1.74
CA ALA A 54 0.40 5.87 2.37
C ALA A 54 0.98 6.78 3.47
N SER A 55 1.57 6.16 4.50
CA SER A 55 2.09 6.84 5.69
C SER A 55 3.19 7.87 5.38
N ASP A 56 3.98 7.66 4.34
CA ASP A 56 4.98 8.63 3.86
C ASP A 56 4.34 9.92 3.33
N GLN A 57 3.18 9.83 2.67
CA GLN A 57 2.49 11.01 2.14
C GLN A 57 2.00 11.91 3.27
N ALA A 58 1.48 11.33 4.36
CA ALA A 58 1.07 12.09 5.53
C ALA A 58 2.25 12.89 6.13
N VAL A 59 3.44 12.26 6.24
CA VAL A 59 4.66 12.92 6.74
C VAL A 59 5.12 14.02 5.79
N ILE A 60 5.16 13.75 4.49
CA ILE A 60 5.62 14.71 3.46
C ILE A 60 4.70 15.93 3.41
N VAL A 61 3.38 15.74 3.32
CA VAL A 61 2.40 16.82 3.22
C VAL A 61 2.37 17.64 4.50
N SER A 62 2.45 17.00 5.68
CA SER A 62 2.52 17.71 6.96
C SER A 62 3.80 18.55 7.07
N SER A 63 4.95 17.99 6.71
CA SER A 63 6.23 18.73 6.69
C SER A 63 6.19 19.91 5.70
N ALA A 64 5.64 19.71 4.51
CA ALA A 64 5.51 20.77 3.50
C ALA A 64 4.55 21.88 3.99
N SER A 65 3.46 21.50 4.64
CA SER A 65 2.48 22.45 5.17
C SER A 65 3.01 23.24 6.36
N PHE A 66 3.84 22.62 7.19
CA PHE A 66 4.55 23.31 8.28
C PHE A 66 5.52 24.37 7.75
N LYS A 67 6.26 24.06 6.67
CA LYS A 67 7.24 24.99 6.08
C LYS A 67 6.62 26.10 5.24
N ASN A 68 5.61 25.76 4.43
CA ASN A 68 5.08 26.63 3.38
C ASN A 68 3.62 27.05 3.62
N GLY A 69 3.06 26.77 4.80
CA GLY A 69 1.65 27.01 5.13
C GLY A 69 0.70 26.14 4.29
N LEU A 70 -0.52 26.63 4.06
CA LEU A 70 -1.57 25.88 3.34
C LEU A 70 -1.16 25.42 1.93
N SER A 71 -0.18 26.09 1.31
CA SER A 71 0.35 25.71 0.00
C SER A 71 0.97 24.31 -0.03
N GLY A 72 1.35 23.73 1.12
CA GLY A 72 1.84 22.36 1.23
C GLY A 72 0.84 21.29 0.77
N ILE A 73 -0.46 21.59 0.71
CA ILE A 73 -1.50 20.67 0.21
C ILE A 73 -1.28 20.25 -1.25
N TRP A 74 -0.57 21.06 -2.04
CA TRP A 74 -0.25 20.75 -3.43
C TRP A 74 0.56 19.47 -3.60
N PHE A 75 1.31 19.04 -2.59
CA PHE A 75 2.00 17.74 -2.61
C PHE A 75 1.01 16.56 -2.69
N GLN A 76 -0.16 16.69 -2.06
CA GLN A 76 -1.24 15.70 -2.18
C GLN A 76 -2.02 15.88 -3.48
N TRP A 77 -2.33 17.13 -3.84
CA TRP A 77 -3.16 17.44 -5.02
C TRP A 77 -2.46 17.23 -6.36
N LEU A 78 -1.14 17.04 -6.39
CA LEU A 78 -0.41 16.68 -7.61
C LEU A 78 -1.03 15.45 -8.30
N TRP A 79 -1.53 14.49 -7.50
CA TRP A 79 -2.18 13.28 -8.01
C TRP A 79 -3.53 13.53 -8.68
N LEU A 80 -4.19 14.68 -8.46
CA LEU A 80 -5.44 15.04 -9.15
C LEU A 80 -5.25 15.04 -10.67
N PHE A 81 -4.11 15.53 -11.15
CA PHE A 81 -3.78 15.53 -12.56
C PHE A 81 -3.56 14.12 -13.14
N CYS A 82 -3.22 13.14 -12.30
CA CYS A 82 -3.11 11.74 -12.71
C CYS A 82 -4.47 11.05 -12.83
N THR A 83 -5.51 11.52 -12.12
CA THR A 83 -6.81 10.83 -12.05
C THR A 83 -7.51 10.60 -13.39
N PRO A 84 -7.52 11.55 -14.37
CA PRO A 84 -8.16 11.32 -15.66
C PRO A 84 -7.49 10.19 -16.45
N PHE A 85 -6.18 10.01 -16.27
CA PHE A 85 -5.43 8.95 -16.93
C PHE A 85 -5.82 7.58 -16.40
N TYR A 86 -6.18 7.44 -15.12
CA TYR A 86 -6.66 6.16 -14.58
C TYR A 86 -7.96 5.70 -15.26
N TRP A 87 -8.84 6.62 -15.65
CA TRP A 87 -10.07 6.30 -16.38
C TRP A 87 -9.81 5.85 -17.82
N ILE A 88 -8.72 6.31 -18.43
CA ILE A 88 -8.31 5.91 -19.79
C ILE A 88 -7.54 4.59 -19.75
N ILE A 89 -6.64 4.43 -18.78
CA ILE A 89 -5.79 3.24 -18.64
C ILE A 89 -6.64 2.02 -18.27
N ALA A 90 -7.60 2.15 -17.36
CA ALA A 90 -8.45 1.05 -16.91
C ALA A 90 -9.15 0.27 -18.06
N PRO A 91 -9.86 0.89 -19.03
CA PRO A 91 -10.47 0.17 -20.14
C PRO A 91 -9.45 -0.44 -21.10
N ILE A 92 -8.29 0.19 -21.31
CA ILE A 92 -7.21 -0.37 -22.14
C ILE A 92 -6.71 -1.69 -21.54
N PHE A 93 -6.41 -1.69 -20.24
CA PHE A 93 -5.95 -2.90 -19.54
C PHE A 93 -7.01 -4.02 -19.55
N ARG A 94 -8.29 -3.68 -19.40
CA ARG A 94 -9.39 -4.66 -19.52
C ARG A 94 -9.47 -5.29 -20.92
N ARG A 95 -9.17 -4.54 -21.98
CA ARG A 95 -9.16 -5.06 -23.36
C ARG A 95 -7.96 -5.96 -23.65
N LEU A 96 -6.79 -5.59 -23.14
CA LEU A 96 -5.55 -6.36 -23.34
C LEU A 96 -5.53 -7.70 -22.60
N ARG A 97 -6.40 -7.88 -21.59
CA ARG A 97 -6.45 -9.08 -20.72
C ARG A 97 -5.09 -9.43 -20.09
N ALA A 98 -4.21 -8.44 -19.98
CA ALA A 98 -2.92 -8.52 -19.30
C ALA A 98 -3.13 -8.70 -17.80
N ILE A 99 -2.29 -9.52 -17.16
CA ILE A 99 -2.31 -9.71 -15.70
C ILE A 99 -1.37 -8.69 -15.06
N THR A 100 -0.22 -8.44 -15.69
CA THR A 100 0.77 -7.45 -15.25
C THR A 100 0.89 -6.28 -16.22
N THR A 101 1.40 -5.15 -15.74
CA THR A 101 1.78 -4.02 -16.61
C THR A 101 2.90 -4.39 -17.58
N ALA A 102 3.80 -5.31 -17.19
CA ALA A 102 4.86 -5.81 -18.05
C ALA A 102 4.32 -6.62 -19.25
N ASP A 103 3.21 -7.35 -19.11
CA ASP A 103 2.60 -8.11 -20.20
C ASP A 103 2.18 -7.19 -21.36
N VAL A 104 1.75 -5.96 -21.04
CA VAL A 104 1.42 -4.95 -22.06
C VAL A 104 2.65 -4.57 -22.87
N TYR A 105 3.80 -4.40 -22.21
CA TYR A 105 5.07 -4.16 -22.90
C TYR A 105 5.53 -5.37 -23.70
N ALA A 106 5.29 -6.60 -23.21
CA ALA A 106 5.60 -7.82 -23.95
C ALA A 106 4.79 -7.90 -25.25
N LEU A 107 3.49 -7.61 -25.19
CA LEU A 107 2.60 -7.62 -26.34
C LEU A 107 2.96 -6.55 -27.39
N ARG A 108 3.46 -5.39 -26.95
CA ARG A 108 3.73 -4.25 -27.84
C ARG A 108 5.17 -4.17 -28.35
N PHE A 109 6.14 -4.50 -27.52
CA PHE A 109 7.57 -4.25 -27.76
C PHE A 109 8.46 -5.49 -27.61
N GLY A 110 7.89 -6.64 -27.21
CA GLY A 110 8.61 -7.89 -27.03
C GLY A 110 9.09 -8.15 -25.60
N SER A 111 9.58 -9.37 -25.38
CA SER A 111 9.92 -9.89 -24.04
C SER A 111 11.07 -9.17 -23.36
N SER A 112 12.08 -8.72 -24.11
CA SER A 112 13.23 -7.99 -23.56
C SER A 112 12.82 -6.70 -22.86
N VAL A 113 11.92 -5.93 -23.46
CA VAL A 113 11.40 -4.68 -22.90
C VAL A 113 10.52 -4.94 -21.67
N ALA A 114 9.72 -6.01 -21.69
CA ALA A 114 8.91 -6.41 -20.54
C ALA A 114 9.76 -6.80 -19.32
N VAL A 115 10.86 -7.52 -19.55
CA VAL A 115 11.82 -7.88 -18.49
C VAL A 115 12.49 -6.63 -17.92
N LEU A 116 12.98 -5.74 -18.79
CA LEU A 116 13.57 -4.47 -18.35
C LEU A 116 12.58 -3.64 -17.51
N PHE A 117 11.35 -3.50 -17.99
CA PHE A 117 10.29 -2.81 -17.28
C PHE A 117 10.01 -3.43 -15.91
N SER A 118 9.98 -4.77 -15.83
CA SER A 118 9.77 -5.49 -14.57
C SER A 118 10.91 -5.24 -13.58
N ILE A 119 12.17 -5.28 -14.03
CA ILE A 119 13.35 -5.03 -13.18
C ILE A 119 13.31 -3.62 -12.62
N ILE A 120 13.09 -2.62 -13.48
CA ILE A 120 12.99 -1.21 -13.06
C ILE A 120 11.82 -1.03 -12.09
N GLY A 121 10.68 -1.66 -12.37
CA GLY A 121 9.51 -1.64 -11.49
C GLY A 121 9.79 -2.23 -10.11
N VAL A 122 10.45 -3.39 -10.04
CA VAL A 122 10.84 -4.04 -8.78
C VAL A 122 11.78 -3.15 -7.97
N ILE A 123 12.80 -2.56 -8.61
CA ILE A 123 13.73 -1.65 -7.93
C ILE A 123 12.97 -0.43 -7.39
N GLY A 124 12.15 0.22 -8.23
CA GLY A 124 11.39 1.41 -7.85
C GLY A 124 10.41 1.14 -6.72
N LEU A 125 9.69 0.03 -6.75
CA LEU A 125 8.76 -0.38 -5.70
C LEU A 125 9.50 -0.75 -4.41
N SER A 126 10.67 -1.39 -4.49
CA SER A 126 11.49 -1.71 -3.32
C SER A 126 11.95 -0.44 -2.60
N LEU A 127 12.40 0.57 -3.35
CA LEU A 127 12.75 1.88 -2.81
C LEU A 127 11.53 2.58 -2.18
N LYS A 128 10.37 2.50 -2.84
CA LYS A 128 9.12 3.07 -2.31
C LYS A 128 8.70 2.42 -0.99
N ILE A 129 8.79 1.09 -0.88
CA ILE A 129 8.51 0.38 0.38
C ILE A 129 9.47 0.84 1.48
N GLY A 130 10.77 1.01 1.17
CA GLY A 130 11.75 1.55 2.11
C GLY A 130 11.40 2.96 2.60
N LEU A 131 10.96 3.84 1.71
CA LEU A 131 10.51 5.19 2.08
C LEU A 131 9.25 5.14 2.97
N MET A 132 8.30 4.28 2.64
CA MET A 132 7.07 4.09 3.41
C MET A 132 7.36 3.58 4.83
N LEU A 133 8.27 2.60 4.97
CA LEU A 133 8.72 2.09 6.27
C LEU A 133 9.42 3.17 7.09
N LYS A 134 10.28 3.99 6.47
CA LYS A 134 10.93 5.12 7.15
C LYS A 134 9.92 6.16 7.62
N GLY A 135 8.92 6.48 6.80
CA GLY A 135 7.81 7.37 7.17
C GLY A 135 7.00 6.82 8.34
N ALA A 136 6.69 5.52 8.32
CA ALA A 136 5.99 4.85 9.43
C ALA A 136 6.82 4.85 10.72
N GLY A 137 8.12 4.59 10.64
CA GLY A 137 9.03 4.65 11.80
C GLY A 137 9.06 6.04 12.45
N ALA A 138 9.18 7.10 11.63
CA ALA A 138 9.15 8.47 12.12
C ALA A 138 7.82 8.84 12.79
N LEU A 139 6.69 8.35 12.27
CA LEU A 139 5.37 8.55 12.91
C LEU A 139 5.27 7.84 14.25
N ILE A 140 5.80 6.61 14.36
CA ILE A 140 5.80 5.85 15.62
C ILE A 140 6.69 6.52 16.66
N ASP A 141 7.90 6.92 16.27
CA ASP A 141 8.84 7.60 17.17
C ASP A 141 8.26 8.90 17.71
N ALA A 142 7.71 9.74 16.83
CA ALA A 142 7.04 10.98 17.21
C ALA A 142 5.79 10.74 18.07
N GLY A 143 4.94 9.77 17.71
CA GLY A 143 3.72 9.44 18.44
C GLY A 143 3.96 8.79 19.80
N THR A 144 5.12 8.17 20.00
CA THR A 144 5.51 7.51 21.26
C THR A 144 6.38 8.39 22.15
N ALA A 145 6.66 9.63 21.74
CA ALA A 145 7.61 10.53 22.39
C ALA A 145 9.00 9.89 22.60
N GLY A 146 9.45 9.10 21.62
CA GLY A 146 10.75 8.42 21.67
C GLY A 146 10.79 7.14 22.49
N SER A 147 9.66 6.66 23.04
CA SER A 147 9.66 5.41 23.80
C SER A 147 9.83 4.16 22.92
N ILE A 148 9.48 4.24 21.64
CA ILE A 148 9.73 3.20 20.64
C ILE A 148 10.60 3.81 19.55
N SER A 149 11.87 3.41 19.48
CA SER A 149 12.77 3.89 18.44
C SER A 149 12.37 3.39 17.06
N SER A 150 12.58 4.23 16.05
CA SER A 150 12.38 3.88 14.63
C SER A 150 13.15 2.61 14.24
N ASP A 151 14.33 2.41 14.82
CA ASP A 151 15.20 1.26 14.55
C ASP A 151 14.57 -0.08 14.95
N LEU A 152 13.71 -0.09 15.97
CA LEU A 152 12.97 -1.28 16.39
C LEU A 152 11.61 -1.38 15.70
N ALA A 153 10.95 -0.25 15.46
CA ALA A 153 9.63 -0.22 14.82
C ALA A 153 9.66 -0.71 13.37
N ILE A 154 10.63 -0.23 12.57
CA ILE A 154 10.76 -0.56 11.14
C ILE A 154 10.86 -2.07 10.89
N PRO A 155 11.77 -2.83 11.50
CA PRO A 155 11.89 -4.27 11.24
C PRO A 155 10.66 -5.06 11.72
N VAL A 156 10.03 -4.67 12.83
CA VAL A 156 8.80 -5.31 13.32
C VAL A 156 7.65 -5.12 12.33
N VAL A 157 7.43 -3.88 11.88
CA VAL A 157 6.40 -3.56 10.89
C VAL A 157 6.71 -4.31 9.59
N ALA A 158 7.94 -4.24 9.08
CA ALA A 158 8.34 -4.94 7.86
C ALA A 158 8.09 -6.45 7.94
N LEU A 159 8.42 -7.09 9.07
CA LEU A 159 8.20 -8.52 9.28
C LEU A 159 6.71 -8.87 9.21
N LEU A 160 5.85 -8.10 9.89
CA LEU A 160 4.40 -8.32 9.87
C LEU A 160 3.85 -8.17 8.45
N PHE A 161 4.23 -7.10 7.73
CA PHE A 161 3.83 -6.86 6.35
C PHE A 161 4.24 -7.99 5.41
N VAL A 162 5.46 -8.51 5.55
CA VAL A 162 5.94 -9.64 4.76
C VAL A 162 5.14 -10.91 5.08
N ILE A 163 4.88 -11.20 6.36
CA ILE A 163 4.15 -12.41 6.77
C ILE A 163 2.74 -12.41 6.18
N TYR A 164 1.95 -11.36 6.40
CA TYR A 164 0.57 -11.37 5.94
C TYR A 164 0.47 -11.10 4.43
N GLY A 165 1.39 -10.32 3.86
CA GLY A 165 1.43 -10.03 2.43
C GLY A 165 1.79 -11.27 1.60
N ALA A 166 2.84 -12.00 2.00
CA ALA A 166 3.23 -13.25 1.34
C ALA A 166 2.19 -14.36 1.52
N ALA A 167 1.58 -14.47 2.70
CA ALA A 167 0.55 -15.47 2.95
C ALA A 167 -0.78 -15.15 2.22
N GLY A 168 -1.11 -13.87 2.07
CA GLY A 168 -2.43 -13.39 1.75
C GLY A 168 -2.71 -13.04 0.28
N GLY A 169 -1.68 -12.72 -0.51
CA GLY A 169 -1.86 -12.28 -1.90
C GLY A 169 -2.71 -11.03 -2.06
N MET A 170 -3.14 -10.74 -3.30
CA MET A 170 -3.89 -9.52 -3.62
C MET A 170 -5.26 -9.47 -2.94
N SER A 171 -5.91 -10.63 -2.73
CA SER A 171 -7.21 -10.67 -2.02
C SER A 171 -7.10 -10.25 -0.56
N ALA A 172 -6.05 -10.68 0.15
CA ALA A 172 -5.83 -10.25 1.52
C ALA A 172 -5.51 -8.76 1.58
N ALA A 173 -4.62 -8.28 0.69
CA ALA A 173 -4.26 -6.87 0.60
C ALA A 173 -5.50 -5.97 0.44
N ILE A 174 -6.40 -6.30 -0.49
CA ILE A 174 -7.62 -5.52 -0.73
C ILE A 174 -8.51 -5.44 0.52
N ILE A 175 -8.64 -6.54 1.29
CA ILE A 175 -9.48 -6.57 2.49
C ILE A 175 -8.79 -5.87 3.66
N THR A 176 -7.48 -6.04 3.84
CA THR A 176 -6.74 -5.32 4.88
C THR A 176 -6.77 -3.82 4.60
N ASP A 177 -6.60 -3.40 3.34
CA ASP A 177 -6.67 -1.99 2.93
C ASP A 177 -8.06 -1.41 3.14
N TYR A 178 -9.12 -2.22 3.00
CA TYR A 178 -10.48 -1.77 3.31
C TYR A 178 -10.63 -1.38 4.78
N ILE A 179 -10.15 -2.22 5.70
CA ILE A 179 -10.19 -1.94 7.14
C ILE A 179 -9.26 -0.79 7.49
N GLN A 180 -8.04 -0.80 6.98
CA GLN A 180 -7.05 0.25 7.19
C GLN A 180 -7.57 1.61 6.71
N GLY A 181 -8.17 1.65 5.52
CA GLY A 181 -8.78 2.87 5.02
C GLY A 181 -9.85 3.41 5.96
N ILE A 182 -10.71 2.55 6.54
CA ILE A 182 -11.77 3.03 7.43
C ILE A 182 -11.15 3.63 8.69
N LEU A 183 -10.13 2.97 9.23
CA LEU A 183 -9.39 3.43 10.40
C LEU A 183 -8.58 4.70 10.12
N THR A 184 -8.19 4.98 8.88
CA THR A 184 -7.55 6.25 8.52
C THR A 184 -8.54 7.43 8.52
N ILE A 185 -9.83 7.17 8.29
CA ILE A 185 -10.87 8.21 8.25
C ILE A 185 -11.38 8.57 9.66
N VAL A 186 -11.46 7.58 10.55
CA VAL A 186 -11.98 7.73 11.93
C VAL A 186 -10.87 8.19 12.86
#